data_AF-A0AAD7LN59-F1
#
_entry.id   AF-A0AAD7LN59-F1
#
_cell.length_a   1.000
_cell.length_b   1.000
_cell.length_c   1.000
_cell.angle_alpha   90.00
_cell.angle_beta   90.00
_cell.angle_gamma   90.00
#
_symmetry.space_group_name_H-M   'P 1'
#
loop_
_entity.id
_entity.type
_entity.pdbx_description
1 polymer ?
#
loop_
_entity_poly.entity_id
_entity_poly.type
_entity_poly.pdbx_seq_one_letter_code
_entity_poly.pdbx_strand_id
1 'polypeptide(L)'
;MASNKHGDWREFDKYEEYRYLLAMGILATIYTGLQAWRQIQELSTGKRLFQQRPSALVDFFGDQIMAYLLISAASSAVPLTNRMREGADNFFTDSSAASISMGFLAFFCLALSAMISGYNLSTQSYI
;
A
#
# COMPACT_ATOMS: atom_id res chain seq x y z
N MET A 1 -0.75 -13.86 -1.27
CA MET A 1 -0.98 -13.66 -2.73
C MET A 1 -0.01 -14.43 -3.62
N ALA A 2 1.29 -14.13 -3.65
CA ALA A 2 2.24 -14.73 -4.61
C ALA A 2 2.35 -16.28 -4.59
N SER A 3 2.15 -16.91 -3.43
CA SER A 3 2.23 -18.36 -3.26
C SER A 3 0.91 -19.10 -3.55
N ASN A 4 -0.16 -18.39 -3.93
CA ASN A 4 -1.47 -18.99 -4.15
C ASN A 4 -1.53 -19.64 -5.54
N LYS A 5 -0.92 -20.82 -5.67
CA LYS A 5 -0.86 -21.62 -6.90
C LYS A 5 -1.50 -22.97 -6.63
N HIS A 6 -2.65 -23.25 -7.24
CA HIS A 6 -3.40 -24.51 -7.03
C HIS A 6 -3.63 -25.29 -8.32
N GLY A 7 -3.00 -24.87 -9.43
CA GLY A 7 -3.12 -25.47 -10.75
C GLY A 7 -4.41 -25.06 -11.48
N ASP A 8 -4.42 -25.27 -12.80
CA ASP A 8 -5.53 -24.94 -13.70
C ASP A 8 -5.87 -23.43 -13.71
N TRP A 9 -7.13 -23.01 -13.62
CA TRP A 9 -7.53 -21.60 -13.54
C TRP A 9 -7.24 -20.94 -12.18
N ARG A 10 -6.82 -21.72 -11.16
CA ARG A 10 -6.52 -21.25 -9.79
C ARG A 10 -5.05 -20.86 -9.62
N GLU A 11 -4.54 -20.09 -10.59
CA GLU A 11 -3.19 -19.55 -10.57
C GLU A 11 -3.24 -18.03 -10.57
N PHE A 12 -2.74 -17.43 -9.49
CA PHE A 12 -2.73 -15.98 -9.30
C PHE A 12 -1.97 -15.22 -10.41
N ASP A 13 -0.88 -15.81 -10.91
CA ASP A 13 0.00 -15.20 -11.91
C ASP A 13 -0.62 -15.08 -13.31
N LYS A 14 -1.75 -15.76 -13.55
CA LYS A 14 -2.49 -15.66 -14.82
C LYS A 14 -3.28 -14.37 -14.98
N TYR A 15 -3.48 -13.62 -13.89
CA TYR A 15 -4.33 -12.43 -13.88
C TYR A 15 -3.49 -11.18 -13.66
N GLU A 16 -3.62 -10.21 -14.56
CA GLU A 16 -2.81 -8.99 -14.56
C GLU A 16 -3.13 -8.09 -13.37
N GLU A 17 -4.40 -8.05 -12.96
CA GLU A 17 -4.92 -7.26 -11.84
C GLU A 17 -4.32 -7.70 -10.51
N TYR A 18 -4.14 -9.01 -10.35
CA TYR A 18 -3.51 -9.64 -9.20
C TYR A 18 -2.01 -9.39 -9.14
N ARG A 19 -1.33 -9.49 -10.29
CA ARG A 19 0.10 -9.13 -10.38
C ARG A 19 0.32 -7.64 -10.09
N TYR A 20 -0.57 -6.77 -10.59
CA TYR A 20 -0.53 -5.34 -10.32
C TYR A 20 -0.71 -5.04 -8.83
N LEU A 21 -1.72 -5.63 -8.19
CA LEU A 21 -1.94 -5.49 -6.74
C LEU A 21 -0.75 -6.01 -5.91
N LEU A 22 -0.18 -7.15 -6.28
CA LEU A 22 1.01 -7.68 -5.62
C LEU A 22 2.21 -6.75 -5.77
N ALA A 23 2.45 -6.24 -6.98
CA ALA A 23 3.55 -5.32 -7.25
C ALA A 23 3.42 -4.03 -6.43
N MET A 24 2.22 -3.44 -6.38
CA MET A 24 1.95 -2.24 -5.58
C MET A 24 2.05 -2.52 -4.08
N GLY A 25 1.63 -3.69 -3.60
CA GLY A 25 1.82 -4.11 -2.21
C GLY A 25 3.29 -4.23 -1.81
N ILE A 26 4.14 -4.78 -2.70
CA ILE A 26 5.59 -4.87 -2.48
C ILE A 26 6.20 -3.46 -2.42
N LEU A 27 5.85 -2.59 -3.37
CA LEU A 27 6.33 -1.20 -3.40
C LEU A 27 5.91 -0.45 -2.13
N ALA A 28 4.66 -0.57 -1.70
CA ALA A 28 4.17 0.04 -0.46
C ALA A 28 4.93 -0.47 0.77
N THR A 29 5.26 -1.77 0.81
CA THR A 29 6.04 -2.36 1.91
C THR A 29 7.47 -1.81 1.95
N ILE A 30 8.13 -1.72 0.79
CA ILE A 30 9.48 -1.14 0.69
C ILE A 30 9.47 0.33 1.10
N TYR A 31 8.49 1.09 0.61
CA TYR A 31 8.33 2.51 0.90
C TYR A 31 8.11 2.75 2.40
N THR A 32 7.10 2.09 3.00
CA THR A 32 6.80 2.23 4.43
C THR A 32 7.93 1.73 5.32
N GLY A 33 8.64 0.67 4.90
CA GLY A 33 9.84 0.18 5.59
C GLY A 33 10.97 1.20 5.60
N LEU A 34 11.22 1.87 4.47
CA LEU A 34 12.22 2.93 4.37
C LEU A 34 11.82 4.17 5.19
N GLN A 35 10.54 4.55 5.15
CA GLN A 35 9.97 5.64 5.93
C GLN A 35 10.11 5.37 7.45
N ALA A 36 9.75 4.17 7.90
CA ALA A 36 9.88 3.76 9.30
C ALA A 36 11.35 3.71 9.74
N TRP A 37 12.25 3.17 8.90
CA TRP A 37 13.68 3.13 9.17
C TRP A 37 14.24 4.55 9.38
N ARG A 38 13.89 5.48 8.49
CA ARG A 38 14.29 6.89 8.60
C ARG A 38 13.80 7.51 9.92
N GLN A 39 12.53 7.31 10.27
CA GLN A 39 11.95 7.81 11.52
C GLN A 39 12.66 7.24 12.75
N ILE A 40 12.98 5.94 12.75
CA ILE A 40 13.73 5.29 13.83
C ILE A 40 15.14 5.87 13.95
N GLN A 41 15.83 6.12 12.84
CA GLN A 41 17.16 6.72 12.84
C GLN A 41 17.14 8.15 13.39
N GLU A 42 16.12 8.95 13.04
CA GLU A 42 15.94 10.30 13.57
C GLU A 42 15.69 10.28 15.09
N LEU A 43 14.84 9.36 15.57
CA LEU A 43 14.59 9.17 17.00
C LEU A 43 15.86 8.70 17.75
N SER A 44 16.61 7.74 17.18
CA SER A 44 17.80 7.16 17.81
C SER A 44 19.00 8.12 17.84
N THR A 45 19.15 8.98 16.83
CA THR A 45 20.32 9.88 16.74
C THR A 45 20.08 11.19 17.48
N GLY A 46 18.83 11.53 17.81
CA GLY A 46 18.44 12.78 18.47
C GLY A 46 18.69 14.04 17.64
N LYS A 47 19.33 13.91 16.48
CA LYS A 47 19.50 14.94 15.46
C LYS A 47 18.47 14.68 14.37
N ARG A 48 17.61 15.67 14.11
CA ARG A 48 16.73 15.66 12.93
C ARG A 48 17.63 15.70 11.69
N LEU A 49 17.91 14.53 11.11
CA LEU A 49 18.88 14.36 10.02
C LEU A 49 18.49 15.14 8.76
N PHE A 50 17.22 15.55 8.65
CA PHE A 50 16.72 16.35 7.55
C PHE A 50 16.00 17.60 8.05
N GLN A 51 16.18 18.70 7.31
CA GLN A 51 15.43 19.93 7.50
C GLN A 51 13.92 19.61 7.43
N GLN A 52 13.14 20.07 8.41
CA GLN A 52 11.76 19.65 8.65
C GLN A 52 10.85 19.79 7.40
N ARG A 53 11.02 20.85 6.59
CA ARG A 53 10.16 21.12 5.41
C ARG A 53 10.35 20.14 4.25
N PRO A 54 11.56 19.94 3.69
CA PRO A 54 11.73 19.03 2.55
C PRO A 54 11.48 17.56 2.91
N SER A 55 11.67 17.15 4.17
CA SER A 55 11.28 15.80 4.62
C SER A 55 9.77 15.62 4.60
N ALA A 56 9.03 16.56 5.21
CA ALA A 56 7.58 16.49 5.27
C ALA A 56 6.93 16.51 3.88
N LEU A 57 7.49 17.28 2.93
CA LEU A 57 7.04 17.26 1.53
C LEU A 57 7.23 15.88 0.89
N VAL A 58 8.41 15.27 1.03
CA VAL A 58 8.70 13.96 0.45
C VAL A 58 7.79 12.89 1.06
N ASP A 59 7.59 12.91 2.38
CA ASP A 59 6.71 11.97 3.06
C ASP A 59 5.24 12.18 2.60
N PHE A 60 4.79 13.43 2.47
CA PHE A 60 3.44 13.74 1.98
C PHE A 60 3.19 13.23 0.56
N PHE A 61 4.08 13.57 -0.39
CA PHE A 61 3.94 13.13 -1.78
C PHE A 61 4.09 11.61 -1.90
N GLY A 62 5.03 11.01 -1.17
CA GLY A 62 5.24 9.56 -1.17
C GLY A 62 4.01 8.82 -0.65
N ASP A 63 3.46 9.24 0.49
CA ASP A 63 2.27 8.63 1.10
C ASP A 63 1.07 8.73 0.16
N GLN A 64 0.89 9.89 -0.48
CA GLN A 64 -0.21 10.13 -1.41
C GLN A 64 -0.09 9.30 -2.70
N ILE A 65 1.10 9.22 -3.31
CA ILE A 65 1.33 8.39 -4.51
C ILE A 65 1.07 6.92 -4.19
N MET A 66 1.63 6.42 -3.09
CA MET A 66 1.44 5.02 -2.69
C MET A 66 -0.02 4.70 -2.36
N ALA A 67 -0.73 5.61 -1.69
CA ALA A 67 -2.15 5.46 -1.42
C ALA A 67 -2.96 5.34 -2.73
N TYR A 68 -2.74 6.22 -3.71
CA TYR A 68 -3.46 6.14 -4.99
C TYR A 68 -3.15 4.89 -5.79
N LEU A 69 -1.91 4.42 -5.77
CA LEU A 69 -1.53 3.18 -6.45
C LEU A 69 -2.17 1.95 -5.79
N LEU A 70 -2.19 1.88 -4.45
CA LEU A 70 -2.82 0.78 -3.72
C LEU A 70 -4.33 0.74 -3.94
N ILE A 71 -5.03 1.88 -3.83
CA ILE A 71 -6.49 1.91 -4.02
C ILE A 71 -6.86 1.56 -5.47
N SER A 72 -6.08 2.04 -6.44
CA SER A 72 -6.25 1.69 -7.86
C SER A 72 -6.08 0.19 -8.08
N ALA A 73 -5.00 -0.40 -7.57
CA ALA A 73 -4.72 -1.82 -7.75
C ALA A 73 -5.75 -2.69 -7.01
N ALA A 74 -6.10 -2.35 -5.78
CA ALA A 74 -7.11 -3.08 -5.00
C ALA A 74 -8.48 -3.02 -5.69
N SER A 75 -8.87 -1.85 -6.19
CA SER A 75 -10.14 -1.66 -6.92
C SER A 75 -10.18 -2.47 -8.22
N SER A 76 -9.04 -2.62 -8.93
CA SER A 76 -8.98 -3.46 -10.14
C SER A 76 -9.14 -4.96 -9.85
N ALA A 77 -8.66 -5.42 -8.68
CA ALA A 77 -8.71 -6.83 -8.30
C ALA A 77 -10.08 -7.28 -7.74
N VAL A 78 -10.90 -6.35 -7.22
CA VAL A 78 -12.22 -6.67 -6.63
C VAL A 78 -13.21 -7.27 -7.64
N PRO A 79 -13.50 -6.63 -8.80
CA PRO A 79 -14.45 -7.19 -9.78
C PRO A 79 -14.02 -8.55 -10.30
N LEU A 80 -12.71 -8.73 -10.52
CA LEU A 80 -12.15 -10.00 -10.96
C LEU A 80 -12.39 -11.10 -9.92
N THR A 81 -12.09 -10.83 -8.65
CA THR A 81 -12.32 -11.79 -7.55
C THR A 81 -13.80 -12.12 -7.41
N ASN A 82 -14.68 -11.12 -7.53
CA ASN A 82 -16.12 -11.34 -7.43
C ASN A 82 -16.65 -12.23 -8.57
N ARG A 83 -16.19 -11.99 -9.81
CA ARG A 83 -16.51 -12.84 -10.96
C ARG A 83 -16.01 -14.27 -10.79
N MET A 84 -14.83 -14.48 -10.22
CA MET A 84 -14.35 -15.83 -9.92
C MET A 84 -15.21 -16.53 -8.87
N ARG A 85 -15.71 -15.79 -7.87
CA ARG A 85 -16.54 -16.33 -6.80
C ARG A 85 -17.93 -16.74 -7.27
N GLU A 86 -18.48 -16.06 -8.27
CA GLU A 86 -19.73 -16.48 -8.94
C GLU A 86 -19.58 -17.81 -9.68
N GLY A 87 -18.39 -18.09 -10.23
CA GLY A 87 -18.10 -19.33 -10.96
C GLY A 87 -17.75 -20.51 -10.04
N ALA A 88 -16.98 -20.27 -8.98
CA ALA A 88 -16.67 -21.28 -7.97
C ALA A 88 -16.13 -20.66 -6.66
N ASP A 89 -16.83 -20.91 -5.56
CA ASP A 89 -16.38 -20.51 -4.23
C ASP A 89 -15.34 -21.51 -3.69
N ASN A 90 -14.12 -21.06 -3.47
CA ASN A 90 -12.98 -21.90 -3.08
C ASN A 90 -12.01 -21.12 -2.20
N PHE A 91 -11.13 -21.86 -1.50
CA PHE A 91 -10.05 -21.29 -0.68
C PHE A 91 -9.17 -20.27 -1.45
N PHE A 92 -8.99 -20.46 -2.76
CA PHE A 92 -8.26 -19.52 -3.62
C PHE A 92 -8.91 -18.12 -3.64
N THR A 93 -10.23 -18.08 -3.81
CA THR A 93 -11.02 -16.85 -3.93
C THR A 93 -11.15 -16.15 -2.57
N ASP A 94 -11.28 -16.90 -1.49
CA ASP A 94 -11.29 -16.39 -0.12
C ASP A 94 -9.92 -15.78 0.26
N SER A 95 -8.82 -16.48 -0.02
CA SER A 95 -7.46 -15.96 0.19
C SER A 95 -7.18 -14.70 -0.64
N SER A 96 -7.69 -14.64 -1.88
CA SER A 96 -7.57 -13.46 -2.74
C SER A 96 -8.35 -12.28 -2.18
N ALA A 97 -9.60 -12.49 -1.74
CA ALA A 97 -10.44 -11.46 -1.11
C ALA A 97 -9.83 -10.93 0.20
N ALA A 98 -9.29 -11.82 1.04
CA ALA A 98 -8.58 -11.44 2.27
C ALA A 98 -7.37 -10.55 1.96
N SER A 99 -6.60 -10.88 0.93
CA SER A 99 -5.43 -10.09 0.57
C SER A 99 -5.76 -8.76 -0.12
N ILE A 100 -6.87 -8.69 -0.86
CA ILE A 100 -7.39 -7.41 -1.36
C ILE A 100 -7.83 -6.52 -0.19
N SER A 101 -8.51 -7.09 0.81
CA SER A 101 -8.89 -6.39 2.04
C SER A 101 -7.68 -5.81 2.77
N MET A 102 -6.58 -6.56 2.86
CA MET A 102 -5.31 -6.05 3.39
C MET A 102 -4.71 -4.92 2.55
N GLY A 103 -4.89 -4.95 1.22
CA GLY A 103 -4.52 -3.84 0.33
C GLY A 103 -5.30 -2.55 0.64
N PHE A 104 -6.62 -2.65 0.88
CA PHE A 104 -7.43 -1.52 1.34
C PHE A 104 -6.99 -1.02 2.72
N LEU A 105 -6.68 -1.93 3.65
CA LEU A 105 -6.16 -1.55 4.97
C LEU A 105 -4.85 -0.76 4.84
N ALA A 106 -3.92 -1.23 4.02
CA ALA A 106 -2.66 -0.53 3.74
C ALA A 106 -2.89 0.85 3.12
N PHE A 107 -3.86 0.96 2.19
CA PHE A 107 -4.29 2.26 1.66
C PHE A 107 -4.78 3.19 2.77
N PHE A 108 -5.64 2.73 3.69
CA PHE A 108 -6.12 3.57 4.79
C PHE A 108 -4.99 4.06 5.69
N CYS A 109 -4.02 3.19 6.02
CA CYS A 109 -2.85 3.60 6.79
C CYS A 109 -2.04 4.69 6.09
N LEU A 110 -1.79 4.55 4.79
CA LEU A 110 -1.06 5.55 4.00
C LEU A 110 -1.85 6.85 3.82
N ALA A 111 -3.16 6.76 3.63
CA ALA A 111 -4.02 7.94 3.55
C ALA A 111 -4.01 8.74 4.87
N LEU A 112 -4.05 8.06 6.02
CA LEU A 112 -3.91 8.70 7.33
C LEU A 112 -2.52 9.33 7.50
N SER A 113 -1.46 8.63 7.08
CA SER A 113 -0.10 9.16 7.08
C SER A 113 0.03 10.42 6.21
N ALA A 114 -0.54 10.41 5.01
CA ALA A 114 -0.57 11.57 4.12
C ALA A 114 -1.32 12.75 4.76
N MET A 115 -2.46 12.52 5.42
CA MET A 115 -3.18 13.59 6.13
C MET A 115 -2.35 14.21 7.25
N ILE A 116 -1.67 13.39 8.05
CA ILE A 116 -0.79 13.86 9.14
C ILE A 116 0.39 14.65 8.58
N SER A 117 1.03 14.13 7.51
CA SER A 117 2.14 14.81 6.85
C SER A 117 1.71 16.14 6.24
N GLY A 118 0.55 16.19 5.59
CA GLY A 118 -0.04 17.42 5.04
C GLY A 118 -0.41 18.44 6.12
N TYR A 119 -0.92 17.99 7.27
CA TYR A 119 -1.20 18.87 8.42
C TYR A 119 0.09 19.49 8.98
N ASN A 120 1.13 18.68 9.16
CA ASN A 120 2.45 19.17 9.60
C ASN A 120 3.02 20.17 8.60
N LEU A 121 2.93 19.90 7.30
CA LEU A 121 3.40 20.81 6.26
C LEU A 121 2.66 22.16 6.27
N SER A 122 1.33 22.12 6.41
CA SER A 122 0.48 23.32 6.47
C SER A 122 0.79 24.18 7.70
N THR A 123 0.92 23.57 8.88
CA THR A 123 1.24 24.28 10.12
C THR A 123 2.67 24.82 10.17
N GLN A 124 3.62 24.11 9.58
CA GLN A 124 5.02 24.56 9.48
C GLN A 124 5.23 25.71 8.49
N SER A 125 4.22 26.05 7.68
CA SER A 125 4.23 27.19 6.75
C SER A 125 3.93 28.53 7.46
N TYR A 126 3.39 28.48 8.68
CA TYR A 126 2.93 29.66 9.43
C TYR A 126 3.94 30.22 10.45
N ILE A 127 5.18 29.72 10.45
CA ILE A 127 6.31 30.19 11.28
C ILE A 127 7.49 30.51 10.35
#